data_AF-A0A2X2BSW6-F1
#
_entry.id   AF-A0A2X2BSW6-F1
#
_cell.length_a   1.000
_cell.length_b   1.000
_cell.length_c   1.000
_cell.angle_alpha   90.00
_cell.angle_beta   90.00
_cell.angle_gamma   90.00
#
_symmetry.space_group_name_H-M   'P 1'
#
loop_
_entity.id
_entity.type
_entity.pdbx_description
1 polymer ?
#
loop_
_entity_poly.entity_id
_entity_poly.type
_entity_poly.pdbx_seq_one_letter_code
_entity_poly.pdbx_strand_id
1 'polypeptide(L)'
;MNVFGLKMALVNLSNVNDWPSLVQRAESGKLTGTNVLLRAVSAEALEKLVDTTTSSFIYREIDKAAILLNSPPPGGVLLISDERKQLVDYASNTNSVFEPTPLEQWRELQRLSDILLHTPFNTGGVITGMVIDANGTLQIFLHSMPDSMTLLYYIGNTLLLFFAIGFLILNLFFIIRRRRQNNQRMHKISQYYEHCFYRPPQ
;
A
#
# COMPACT_ATOMS: atom_id res chain seq x y z
N MET A 1 33.83 -6.24 -5.62
CA MET A 1 33.65 -4.79 -5.90
C MET A 1 34.82 -4.30 -6.75
N ASN A 2 34.58 -3.96 -8.02
CA ASN A 2 35.61 -3.71 -9.04
C ASN A 2 36.16 -2.28 -9.07
N VAL A 3 35.84 -1.44 -8.08
CA VAL A 3 36.41 -0.08 -7.94
C VAL A 3 37.94 -0.12 -7.89
N PHE A 4 38.50 -1.17 -7.28
CA PHE A 4 39.95 -1.41 -7.27
C PHE A 4 40.50 -1.66 -8.67
N GLY A 5 39.79 -2.42 -9.51
CA GLY A 5 40.19 -2.68 -10.90
C GLY A 5 40.21 -1.41 -11.74
N LEU A 6 39.16 -0.58 -11.64
CA LEU A 6 39.11 0.72 -12.33
C LEU A 6 40.21 1.67 -11.85
N LYS A 7 40.42 1.74 -10.53
CA LYS A 7 41.50 2.53 -9.91
C LYS A 7 42.87 2.12 -10.45
N MET A 8 43.17 0.83 -10.48
CA MET A 8 44.45 0.31 -10.98
C MET A 8 44.60 0.57 -12.49
N ALA A 9 43.54 0.41 -13.27
CA ALA A 9 43.56 0.72 -14.70
C ALA A 9 43.88 2.20 -14.96
N LEU A 10 43.30 3.14 -14.21
CA LEU A 10 43.54 4.59 -14.34
C LEU A 10 44.95 5.00 -13.89
N VAL A 11 45.47 4.38 -12.82
CA VAL A 11 46.85 4.59 -12.33
C VAL A 11 47.87 4.12 -13.37
N ASN A 12 47.65 2.92 -13.93
CA ASN A 12 48.48 2.36 -15.01
C ASN A 12 48.43 3.22 -16.28
N LEU A 13 47.25 3.73 -16.63
CA LEU A 13 47.05 4.60 -17.79
C LEU A 13 47.85 5.90 -17.70
N SER A 14 47.90 6.48 -16.50
CA SER A 14 48.51 7.79 -16.27
C SER A 14 50.00 7.71 -15.94
N ASN A 15 50.58 6.51 -15.99
CA ASN A 15 51.97 6.22 -15.65
C ASN A 15 52.40 6.84 -14.30
N VAL A 16 51.54 6.67 -13.29
CA VAL A 16 51.79 7.10 -11.91
C VAL A 16 51.86 5.86 -11.03
N ASN A 17 52.69 5.88 -9.99
CA ASN A 17 52.84 4.72 -9.10
C ASN A 17 51.64 4.55 -8.16
N ASP A 18 51.01 5.66 -7.76
CA ASP A 18 49.99 5.68 -6.72
C ASP A 18 48.80 6.58 -7.06
N TRP A 19 47.62 6.19 -6.59
CA TRP A 19 46.38 6.95 -6.75
C TRP A 19 46.41 8.38 -6.19
N PRO A 20 46.96 8.67 -5.00
CA PRO A 20 47.01 10.03 -4.48
C PRO A 20 47.80 10.97 -5.40
N SER A 21 48.92 10.48 -5.94
CA SER A 21 49.76 11.21 -6.89
C SER A 21 49.02 11.48 -8.22
N LEU A 22 48.17 10.55 -8.65
CA LEU A 22 47.30 10.75 -9.81
C LEU A 22 46.25 11.84 -9.56
N VAL A 23 45.54 11.77 -8.42
CA VAL A 23 44.52 12.76 -8.02
C VAL A 23 45.14 14.15 -7.93
N GLN A 24 46.29 14.29 -7.27
CA GLN A 24 47.00 15.56 -7.16
C GLN A 24 47.40 16.14 -8.53
N ARG A 25 47.84 15.30 -9.47
CA ARG A 25 48.14 15.74 -10.85
C ARG A 25 46.87 16.20 -11.58
N ALA A 26 45.76 15.49 -11.40
CA ALA A 26 44.47 15.85 -11.96
C ALA A 26 43.98 17.21 -11.43
N GLU A 27 43.99 17.40 -10.11
CA GLU A 27 43.58 18.63 -9.42
C GLU A 27 44.46 19.82 -9.79
N SER A 28 45.77 19.61 -9.98
CA SER A 28 46.70 20.65 -10.42
C SER A 28 46.56 21.04 -11.89
N GLY A 29 45.62 20.45 -12.65
CA GLY A 29 45.45 20.68 -14.07
C GLY A 29 46.59 20.13 -14.94
N LYS A 30 47.49 19.31 -14.39
CA LYS A 30 48.60 18.71 -15.17
C LYS A 30 48.14 17.65 -16.16
N LEU A 31 46.88 17.19 -16.05
CA LEU A 31 46.28 16.22 -16.95
C LEU A 31 45.38 16.88 -18.02
N THR A 32 45.02 18.16 -17.90
CA THR A 32 44.20 18.85 -18.92
C THR A 32 44.99 18.98 -20.23
N GLY A 33 44.48 18.36 -21.31
CA GLY A 33 45.13 18.30 -22.61
C GLY A 33 46.02 17.07 -22.85
N THR A 34 46.10 16.13 -21.90
CA THR A 34 46.83 14.88 -22.10
C THR A 34 45.99 13.90 -22.92
N ASN A 35 46.34 13.74 -24.19
CA ASN A 35 45.72 12.75 -25.06
C ASN A 35 46.36 11.38 -24.80
N VAL A 36 45.59 10.47 -24.23
CA VAL A 36 46.05 9.10 -24.01
C VAL A 36 45.69 8.26 -25.24
N LEU A 37 46.71 7.76 -25.94
CA LEU A 37 46.53 6.82 -27.03
C LEU A 37 46.42 5.41 -26.47
N LEU A 38 45.22 4.86 -26.51
CA LEU A 38 44.94 3.48 -26.17
C LEU A 38 44.83 2.64 -27.43
N ARG A 39 45.34 1.40 -27.37
CA ARG A 39 44.99 0.38 -28.37
C ARG A 39 43.49 0.11 -28.27
N ALA A 40 42.80 -0.07 -29.39
CA ALA A 40 41.34 -0.27 -29.43
C ALA A 40 40.81 -1.28 -28.40
N VAL A 41 41.48 -2.44 -28.27
CA VAL A 41 41.12 -3.49 -27.30
C VAL A 41 41.24 -3.02 -25.84
N SER A 42 42.25 -2.22 -25.52
CA SER A 42 42.44 -1.66 -24.17
C SER A 42 41.45 -0.54 -23.87
N ALA A 43 41.06 0.23 -24.89
CA ALA A 43 40.02 1.25 -24.77
C ALA A 43 38.64 0.61 -24.49
N GLU A 44 38.27 -0.42 -25.25
CA GLU A 44 37.02 -1.17 -25.06
C GLU A 44 36.97 -1.88 -23.70
N ALA A 45 38.08 -2.48 -23.26
CA ALA A 45 38.17 -3.10 -21.95
C ALA A 45 38.04 -2.08 -20.80
N LEU A 46 38.62 -0.88 -20.98
CA LEU A 46 38.49 0.20 -20.00
C LEU A 46 37.07 0.74 -19.96
N GLU A 47 36.43 0.94 -21.12
CA GLU A 47 35.03 1.37 -21.24
C GLU A 47 34.10 0.40 -20.52
N LYS A 48 34.18 -0.90 -20.83
CA LYS A 48 33.38 -1.92 -20.16
C LYS A 48 33.62 -1.98 -18.65
N LEU A 49 34.86 -1.76 -18.21
CA LEU A 49 35.21 -1.71 -16.80
C LEU A 49 34.61 -0.49 -16.10
N VAL A 50 34.64 0.68 -16.76
CA VAL A 50 33.99 1.90 -16.28
C VAL A 50 32.48 1.69 -16.18
N ASP A 51 31.83 1.18 -17.23
CA ASP A 51 30.38 0.97 -17.26
C ASP A 51 29.92 0.00 -16.18
N THR A 52 30.62 -1.13 -16.03
CA THR A 52 30.30 -2.15 -15.02
C THR A 52 30.51 -1.59 -13.60
N THR A 53 31.61 -0.86 -13.37
CA THR A 53 31.92 -0.30 -12.06
C THR A 53 30.94 0.81 -11.68
N THR A 54 30.60 1.68 -12.64
CA THR A 54 29.64 2.78 -12.46
C THR A 54 28.25 2.25 -12.17
N SER A 55 27.78 1.28 -12.97
CA SER A 55 26.47 0.65 -12.75
C SER A 55 26.39 -0.02 -11.38
N SER A 56 27.40 -0.82 -11.01
CA SER A 56 27.45 -1.47 -9.69
C SER A 56 27.47 -0.46 -8.53
N PHE A 57 28.17 0.66 -8.69
CA PHE A 57 28.18 1.72 -7.68
C PHE A 57 26.79 2.35 -7.53
N ILE A 58 26.14 2.69 -8.64
CA ILE A 58 24.81 3.31 -8.66
C ILE A 58 23.79 2.37 -8.01
N TYR A 59 23.75 1.09 -8.40
CA TYR A 59 22.81 0.13 -7.79
C TYR A 59 22.98 0.02 -6.28
N ARG A 60 24.22 -0.05 -5.79
CA ARG A 60 24.48 -0.11 -4.35
C ARG A 60 24.00 1.15 -3.63
N GLU A 61 24.16 2.32 -4.25
CA GLU A 61 23.73 3.58 -3.66
C GLU A 61 22.20 3.70 -3.67
N ILE A 62 21.54 3.22 -4.73
CA ILE A 62 20.08 3.05 -4.79
C ILE A 62 19.61 2.13 -3.65
N ASP A 63 20.23 0.96 -3.48
CA ASP A 63 19.84 0.00 -2.44
C ASP A 63 19.99 0.60 -1.04
N LYS A 64 21.09 1.29 -0.77
CA LYS A 64 21.30 1.99 0.50
C LYS A 64 20.24 3.05 0.74
N ALA A 65 19.97 3.90 -0.25
CA ALA A 65 18.98 4.95 -0.14
C ALA A 65 17.56 4.37 0.06
N ALA A 66 17.22 3.29 -0.66
CA ALA A 66 15.96 2.58 -0.50
C ALA A 66 15.80 1.95 0.90
N ILE A 67 16.87 1.37 1.46
CA ILE A 67 16.87 0.85 2.83
C ILE A 67 16.67 1.99 3.83
N LEU A 68 17.36 3.11 3.66
CA LEU A 68 17.23 4.27 4.54
C LEU A 68 15.83 4.88 4.51
N LEU A 69 15.21 4.97 3.32
CA LEU A 69 13.83 5.45 3.16
C LEU A 69 12.80 4.53 3.83
N ASN A 70 13.01 3.21 3.79
CA ASN A 70 12.10 2.23 4.42
C ASN A 70 12.37 2.03 5.92
N SER A 71 13.45 2.60 6.45
CA SER A 71 13.80 2.43 7.86
C SER A 71 13.22 3.58 8.69
N PRO A 72 12.46 3.29 9.75
CA PRO A 72 11.94 4.34 10.61
C PRO A 72 13.10 5.11 11.28
N PRO A 73 13.03 6.46 11.32
CA PRO A 73 14.07 7.25 11.98
C PRO A 73 14.09 6.95 13.49
N PRO A 74 15.27 6.89 14.11
CA PRO A 74 15.40 6.69 15.55
C PRO A 74 14.74 7.86 16.30
N GLY A 75 13.87 7.55 17.25
CA GLY A 75 13.09 8.57 17.97
C GLY A 75 11.94 9.20 17.18
N GLY A 76 11.67 8.73 15.96
CA GLY A 76 10.54 9.18 15.15
C GLY A 76 9.20 8.58 15.56
N VAL A 77 8.14 8.94 14.83
CA VAL A 77 6.79 8.39 14.99
C VAL A 77 6.40 7.63 13.73
N LEU A 78 5.91 6.41 13.89
CA LEU A 78 5.39 5.56 12.82
C LEU A 78 3.91 5.31 13.04
N LEU A 79 3.08 5.68 12.06
CA LEU A 79 1.64 5.47 12.09
C LEU A 79 1.30 4.18 11.34
N ILE A 80 0.60 3.25 12.00
CA ILE A 80 0.26 1.94 11.45
C ILE A 80 -1.24 1.72 11.53
N SER A 81 -1.86 1.27 10.43
CA SER A 81 -3.26 0.84 10.46
C SER A 81 -3.38 -0.55 11.06
N ASP A 82 -4.18 -0.69 12.12
CA ASP A 82 -4.52 -1.99 12.72
C ASP A 82 -5.32 -2.88 11.75
N GLU A 83 -6.04 -2.25 10.83
CA GLU A 83 -6.80 -2.91 9.77
C GLU A 83 -5.95 -3.30 8.55
N ARG A 84 -4.62 -3.07 8.60
CA ARG A 84 -3.70 -3.20 7.47
C ARG A 84 -4.14 -2.42 6.21
N LYS A 85 -4.93 -1.36 6.41
CA LYS A 85 -5.29 -0.46 5.32
C LYS A 85 -4.12 0.45 5.03
N GLN A 86 -3.93 0.73 3.74
CA GLN A 86 -2.99 1.72 3.29
C GLN A 86 -3.45 3.10 3.78
N LEU A 87 -2.60 3.80 4.52
CA LEU A 87 -2.92 5.10 5.12
C LEU A 87 -2.70 6.28 4.16
N VAL A 88 -1.98 6.05 3.07
CA VAL A 88 -1.63 7.06 2.08
C VAL A 88 -1.90 6.51 0.70
N ASP A 89 -2.85 7.09 -0.03
CA ASP A 89 -3.11 6.72 -1.42
C ASP A 89 -1.95 7.19 -2.30
N TYR A 90 -1.17 6.25 -2.83
CA TYR A 90 -0.21 6.52 -3.89
C TYR A 90 -0.68 5.84 -5.17
N ALA A 91 -0.58 6.56 -6.30
CA ALA A 91 -0.79 5.94 -7.60
C ALA A 91 0.33 4.93 -7.84
N SER A 92 0.02 3.63 -7.73
CA SER A 92 0.95 2.57 -8.12
C SER A 92 1.33 2.76 -9.58
N ASN A 93 2.61 3.03 -9.85
CA ASN A 93 3.09 3.16 -11.22
C ASN A 93 3.05 1.78 -11.88
N THR A 94 2.20 1.64 -12.90
CA THR A 94 2.05 0.42 -13.67
C THR A 94 3.18 0.32 -14.70
N ASN A 95 4.07 -0.64 -14.47
CA ASN A 95 4.83 -1.40 -15.48
C ASN A 95 5.90 -0.62 -16.27
N SER A 96 7.19 -0.82 -15.94
CA SER A 96 8.21 -0.90 -16.98
C SER A 96 8.39 -2.37 -17.36
N VAL A 97 8.14 -2.70 -18.62
CA VAL A 97 8.37 -4.06 -19.17
C VAL A 97 9.88 -4.33 -19.35
N PHE A 98 10.69 -3.28 -19.26
CA PHE A 98 12.15 -3.33 -19.40
C PHE A 98 12.83 -3.08 -18.06
N GLU A 99 13.96 -3.74 -17.86
CA GLU A 99 14.87 -3.50 -16.74
C GLU A 99 15.43 -2.07 -16.88
N PRO A 100 15.14 -1.16 -15.93
CA PRO A 100 15.53 0.24 -16.05
C PRO A 100 17.05 0.38 -15.98
N THR A 101 17.59 1.35 -16.71
CA THR A 101 19.01 1.70 -16.57
C THR A 101 19.29 2.21 -15.15
N PRO A 102 20.54 2.10 -14.65
CA PRO A 102 20.87 2.56 -13.29
C PRO A 102 20.50 4.03 -13.05
N LEU A 103 20.66 4.88 -14.07
CA LEU A 103 20.31 6.30 -13.99
C LEU A 103 18.79 6.53 -13.93
N GLU A 104 18.01 5.76 -14.69
CA GLU A 104 16.55 5.82 -14.64
C GLU A 104 16.03 5.36 -13.29
N GLN A 105 16.57 4.27 -12.74
CA GLN A 105 16.17 3.78 -11.43
C GLN A 105 16.50 4.80 -10.32
N TRP A 106 17.64 5.50 -10.42
CA TRP A 106 17.97 6.59 -9.51
C TRP A 106 16.96 7.75 -9.61
N ARG A 107 16.59 8.15 -10.84
CA ARG A 107 15.60 9.22 -11.05
C ARG A 107 14.22 8.83 -10.53
N GLU A 108 13.80 7.58 -10.73
CA GLU A 108 12.54 7.08 -10.16
C GLU A 108 12.59 7.07 -8.63
N LEU A 109 13.70 6.63 -8.02
CA LEU A 109 13.85 6.70 -6.56
C LEU A 109 13.74 8.15 -6.06
N GLN A 110 14.39 9.10 -6.74
CA GLN A 110 14.30 10.52 -6.39
C GLN A 110 12.86 11.03 -6.53
N ARG A 111 12.17 10.67 -7.61
CA ARG A 111 10.76 11.02 -7.83
C ARG A 111 9.85 10.43 -6.75
N LEU A 112 10.04 9.16 -6.40
CA LEU A 112 9.26 8.49 -5.35
C LEU A 112 9.53 9.10 -3.98
N SER A 113 10.79 9.39 -3.66
CA SER A 113 11.14 10.07 -2.42
C SER A 113 10.52 11.46 -2.35
N ASP A 114 10.53 12.21 -3.45
CA ASP A 114 9.93 13.54 -3.51
C ASP A 114 8.41 13.48 -3.29
N ILE A 115 7.74 12.51 -3.93
CA ILE A 115 6.32 12.23 -3.70
C ILE A 115 6.10 11.87 -2.23
N LEU A 116 6.86 10.93 -1.66
CA LEU A 116 6.66 10.47 -0.27
C LEU A 116 6.87 11.60 0.75
N LEU A 117 7.84 12.49 0.52
CA LEU A 117 8.15 13.60 1.43
C LEU A 117 7.13 14.76 1.33
N HIS A 118 6.51 14.95 0.16
CA HIS A 118 5.59 16.07 -0.07
C HIS A 118 4.13 15.68 -0.18
N THR A 119 3.78 14.40 -0.16
CA THR A 119 2.38 13.96 -0.22
C THR A 119 1.68 14.33 1.09
N PRO A 120 0.73 15.27 1.07
CA PRO A 120 -0.04 15.56 2.26
C PRO A 120 -0.92 14.34 2.55
N PHE A 121 -0.81 13.81 3.76
CA PHE A 121 -1.70 12.77 4.25
C PHE A 121 -2.51 13.30 5.43
N ASN A 122 -3.77 12.90 5.50
CA ASN A 122 -4.61 13.13 6.66
C ASN A 122 -5.11 11.76 7.13
N THR A 123 -4.69 11.35 8.32
CA THR A 123 -5.12 10.08 8.91
C THR A 123 -5.85 10.38 10.22
N GLY A 124 -7.07 9.86 10.34
CA GLY A 124 -7.91 10.00 11.52
C GLY A 124 -8.40 8.64 11.97
N GLY A 125 -8.40 8.40 13.27
CA GLY A 125 -8.77 7.11 13.83
C GLY A 125 -8.69 7.08 15.34
N VAL A 126 -9.14 5.97 15.92
CA VAL A 126 -8.98 5.69 17.34
C VAL A 126 -7.62 5.04 17.55
N ILE A 127 -6.86 5.54 18.53
CA ILE A 127 -5.59 4.94 18.92
C ILE A 127 -5.89 3.63 19.64
N THR A 128 -5.52 2.49 19.06
CA THR A 128 -5.72 1.16 19.67
C THR A 128 -4.52 0.71 20.49
N GLY A 129 -3.33 1.27 20.22
CA GLY A 129 -2.12 0.95 20.96
C GLY A 129 -0.97 1.90 20.64
N MET A 130 0.00 1.93 21.56
CA MET A 130 1.26 2.64 21.39
C MET A 130 2.39 1.74 21.88
N VAL A 131 3.39 1.50 21.05
CA VAL A 131 4.55 0.67 21.37
C VAL A 131 5.82 1.40 20.97
N ILE A 132 6.85 1.33 21.80
CA ILE A 132 8.16 1.90 21.48
C ILE A 132 9.04 0.75 20.99
N ASP A 133 9.55 0.87 19.77
CA ASP A 133 10.46 -0.12 19.20
C ASP A 133 11.87 -0.01 19.80
N ALA A 134 12.72 -1.02 19.57
CA ALA A 134 14.10 -1.08 20.03
C ALA A 134 14.95 0.12 19.57
N ASN A 135 14.58 0.74 18.44
CA ASN A 135 15.22 1.94 17.89
C ASN A 135 14.67 3.26 18.48
N GLY A 136 13.78 3.19 19.47
CA GLY A 136 13.14 4.36 20.10
C GLY A 136 12.03 5.00 19.26
N THR A 137 11.64 4.39 18.15
CA THR A 137 10.53 4.86 17.31
C THR A 137 9.20 4.54 17.98
N LEU A 138 8.33 5.54 18.12
CA LEU A 138 6.98 5.37 18.64
C LEU A 138 6.06 4.86 17.53
N GLN A 139 5.56 3.64 17.69
CA GLN A 139 4.55 3.05 16.81
C GLN A 139 3.16 3.34 17.38
N ILE A 140 2.33 4.05 16.62
CA ILE A 140 0.94 4.36 16.98
C ILE A 140 0.02 3.55 16.07
N PHE A 141 -0.78 2.69 16.67
CA PHE A 141 -1.76 1.88 15.96
C PHE A 141 -3.08 2.65 15.88
N LEU A 142 -3.57 2.79 14.65
CA LEU A 142 -4.79 3.52 14.30
C LEU A 142 -5.83 2.53 13.77
N HIS A 143 -7.01 2.55 14.38
CA HIS A 143 -8.20 1.93 13.82
C HIS A 143 -9.05 2.99 13.13
N SER A 144 -9.51 2.70 11.92
CA SER A 144 -10.23 3.69 11.12
C SER A 144 -11.57 4.03 11.77
N MET A 145 -11.87 5.31 11.86
CA MET A 145 -13.20 5.73 12.28
C MET A 145 -14.17 5.51 11.12
N PRO A 146 -15.32 4.85 11.34
CA PRO A 146 -16.27 4.62 10.26
C PRO A 146 -16.72 5.95 9.68
N ASP A 147 -16.60 6.08 8.36
CA ASP A 147 -16.97 7.28 7.62
C ASP A 147 -18.45 7.61 7.87
N SER A 148 -18.76 8.89 7.97
CA SER A 148 -20.11 9.44 8.16
C SER A 148 -21.16 8.84 7.23
N MET A 149 -20.79 8.54 5.98
CA MET A 149 -21.64 7.88 5.00
C MET A 149 -21.93 6.42 5.37
N THR A 150 -20.92 5.67 5.83
CA THR A 150 -21.11 4.29 6.29
C THR A 150 -22.02 4.22 7.52
N LEU A 151 -21.87 5.16 8.45
CA LEU A 151 -22.76 5.30 9.61
C LEU A 151 -24.21 5.54 9.19
N LEU A 152 -24.45 6.39 8.19
CA LEU A 152 -25.78 6.65 7.66
C LEU A 152 -26.41 5.38 7.06
N TYR A 153 -25.65 4.60 6.29
CA TYR A 153 -26.13 3.32 5.75
C TYR A 153 -26.49 2.33 6.86
N TYR A 154 -25.70 2.25 7.93
CA TYR A 154 -26.03 1.39 9.07
C TYR A 154 -27.32 1.82 9.76
N ILE A 155 -27.47 3.12 10.06
CA ILE A 155 -28.69 3.66 10.68
C ILE A 155 -29.90 3.38 9.78
N GLY A 156 -29.78 3.64 8.48
CA GLY A 156 -30.84 3.40 7.50
C GLY A 156 -31.24 1.92 7.43
N ASN A 157 -30.27 1.02 7.35
CA ASN A 157 -30.52 -0.43 7.33
C ASN A 157 -31.17 -0.92 8.62
N THR A 158 -30.73 -0.44 9.79
CA THR A 158 -31.35 -0.82 11.08
C THR A 158 -32.80 -0.34 11.16
N LEU A 159 -33.09 0.88 10.71
CA LEU A 159 -34.44 1.43 10.66
C LEU A 159 -35.34 0.63 9.71
N LEU A 160 -34.84 0.33 8.51
CA LEU A 160 -35.57 -0.46 7.52
C LEU A 160 -35.87 -1.87 8.03
N LEU A 161 -34.92 -2.50 8.73
CA LEU A 161 -35.10 -3.80 9.36
C LEU A 161 -36.19 -3.75 10.46
N PHE A 162 -36.25 -2.68 11.25
CA PHE A 162 -37.32 -2.45 12.23
C PHE A 162 -38.70 -2.36 11.58
N PHE A 163 -38.82 -1.59 10.48
CA PHE A 163 -40.07 -1.50 9.72
C PHE A 163 -40.48 -2.84 9.13
N ALA A 164 -39.54 -3.58 8.54
CA ALA A 164 -39.79 -4.89 7.96
C ALA A 164 -40.32 -5.89 9.01
N ILE A 165 -39.72 -5.91 10.20
CA ILE A 165 -40.20 -6.72 11.33
C ILE A 165 -41.61 -6.29 11.74
N GLY A 166 -41.88 -4.99 11.83
CA GLY A 166 -43.20 -4.45 12.13
C GLY A 166 -44.27 -4.92 11.13
N PHE A 167 -43.99 -4.83 9.83
CA PHE A 167 -44.88 -5.33 8.78
C PHE A 167 -45.09 -6.84 8.87
N LEU A 168 -44.04 -7.61 9.18
CA LEU A 168 -44.13 -9.06 9.32
C LEU A 168 -45.06 -9.42 10.48
N ILE A 169 -44.91 -8.77 11.64
CA ILE A 169 -45.79 -8.97 12.81
C ILE A 169 -47.23 -8.61 12.49
N LEU A 170 -47.48 -7.47 11.84
CA LEU A 170 -48.83 -7.05 11.46
C LEU A 170 -49.48 -8.04 10.50
N ASN A 171 -48.76 -8.48 9.46
CA ASN A 171 -49.26 -9.46 8.51
C ASN A 171 -49.55 -10.81 9.20
N LEU A 172 -48.67 -11.27 10.08
CA LEU A 172 -48.87 -12.48 10.86
C LEU A 172 -50.13 -12.38 11.73
N PHE A 173 -50.33 -11.24 12.40
CA PHE A 173 -51.53 -10.96 13.18
C PHE A 173 -52.79 -10.98 12.32
N PHE A 174 -52.78 -10.33 11.16
CA PHE A 174 -53.90 -10.36 10.21
C PHE A 174 -54.21 -11.78 9.73
N ILE A 175 -53.20 -12.58 9.42
CA ILE A 175 -53.35 -13.99 9.01
C ILE A 175 -53.99 -14.80 10.13
N ILE A 176 -53.50 -14.69 11.37
CA ILE A 176 -54.06 -15.40 12.52
C ILE A 176 -55.51 -15.00 12.76
N ARG A 177 -55.81 -13.69 12.74
CA ARG A 177 -57.16 -13.16 12.92
C ARG A 177 -58.10 -13.68 11.83
N ARG A 178 -57.68 -13.62 10.56
CA ARG A 178 -58.46 -14.13 9.42
C ARG A 178 -58.72 -15.62 9.56
N ARG A 179 -57.72 -16.41 9.97
CA ARG A 179 -57.85 -17.86 10.16
C ARG A 179 -58.80 -18.20 11.30
N ARG A 180 -58.72 -17.50 12.44
CA ARG A 180 -59.67 -17.64 13.56
C ARG A 180 -61.09 -17.33 13.12
N GLN A 181 -61.30 -16.22 12.43
CA GLN A 181 -62.61 -15.83 11.95
C GLN A 181 -63.17 -16.83 10.94
N ASN A 182 -62.33 -17.36 10.03
CA ASN A 182 -62.76 -18.37 9.07
C ASN A 182 -63.14 -19.69 9.76
N ASN A 183 -62.38 -20.12 10.76
CA ASN A 183 -62.72 -21.30 11.57
C ASN A 183 -64.05 -21.12 12.30
N GLN A 184 -64.29 -19.96 12.91
CA GLN A 184 -65.58 -19.64 13.54
C GLN A 184 -66.74 -19.67 12.54
N ARG A 185 -66.54 -19.15 11.32
CA ARG A 185 -67.53 -19.21 10.25
C ARG A 185 -67.83 -20.65 9.85
N MET A 186 -66.80 -21.47 9.64
CA MET A 186 -66.97 -22.88 9.28
C MET A 186 -67.73 -23.66 10.36
N HIS A 187 -67.42 -23.41 11.64
CA HIS A 187 -68.12 -24.06 12.75
C HIS A 187 -69.61 -23.69 12.81
N LYS A 188 -69.94 -22.40 12.58
CA LYS A 188 -71.34 -21.95 12.49
C LYS A 188 -72.08 -22.57 11.31
N ILE A 189 -71.42 -22.69 10.16
CA ILE A 189 -71.99 -23.31 8.96
C ILE A 189 -72.25 -24.79 9.21
N SER A 190 -71.28 -25.52 9.78
CA SER A 190 -71.45 -26.93 10.14
C SER A 190 -72.63 -27.15 11.07
N GLN A 191 -72.74 -26.35 12.14
CA GLN A 191 -73.85 -26.42 13.10
C GLN A 191 -75.21 -26.12 12.46
N TYR A 192 -75.27 -25.16 11.54
CA TYR A 192 -76.50 -24.85 10.80
C TYR A 192 -76.96 -26.04 9.95
N TYR A 193 -76.04 -26.65 9.19
CA TYR A 193 -76.37 -27.82 8.37
C TYR A 193 -76.74 -29.03 9.22
N GLU A 194 -76.05 -29.30 10.34
CA GLU A 194 -76.45 -30.37 11.26
C GLU A 194 -77.87 -30.15 11.80
N HIS A 195 -78.23 -28.93 12.21
CA HIS A 195 -79.59 -28.64 12.65
C HIS A 195 -80.67 -28.81 11.56
N CYS A 196 -80.34 -28.54 10.29
CA CYS A 196 -81.27 -28.72 9.18
C CYS A 196 -81.45 -30.20 8.77
N PHE A 197 -80.40 -31.02 8.84
CA PHE A 197 -80.47 -32.43 8.43
C PHE A 197 -80.96 -33.37 9.54
N TYR A 198 -80.85 -33.01 10.82
CA TYR A 198 -81.33 -33.82 11.96
C TYR A 198 -82.76 -33.49 12.43
N ARG A 199 -83.53 -32.65 11.72
CA ARG A 199 -84.95 -32.44 12.03
C ARG A 199 -85.74 -33.71 11.65
N PRO A 200 -86.31 -34.48 12.59
CA PRO A 200 -87.11 -35.65 12.24
C PRO A 200 -88.36 -35.21 11.45
N PRO A 201 -88.80 -36.01 10.45
CA PRO A 201 -90.04 -35.72 9.75
C PRO A 201 -91.20 -35.72 10.76
N GLN A 202 -91.98 -34.64 10.75
CA GLN A 202 -93.26 -34.56 11.44
C GLN A 202 -94.31 -35.40 10.71
#